data_AF-A0A6B3HT91-F1
#
_entry.id   AF-A0A6B3HT91-F1
#
_cell.length_a   1.000
_cell.length_b   1.000
_cell.length_c   1.000
_cell.angle_alpha   90.00
_cell.angle_beta   90.00
_cell.angle_gamma   90.00
#
_symmetry.space_group_name_H-M   'P 1'
#
loop_
_entity.id
_entity.type
_entity.pdbx_description
1 polymer ?
#
loop_
_entity_poly.entity_id
_entity_poly.type
_entity_poly.pdbx_seq_one_letter_code
_entity_poly.pdbx_strand_id
1 'polypeptide(L)'
;KETPNTSDNEYAGDIIARAVSRRSMMRAAAVVTVAAAAGTAALTGPNAPQAEAAALAGHGHKPPHKPAPSGARGLRFSPVAPNKDDKVTIPDGYSQNVVIRWGEPIL
;
A
#
# COMPACT_ATOMS: atom_id res chain seq x y z
N LYS A 1 -24.11 0.86 -15.50
CA LYS A 1 -23.46 0.08 -16.59
C LYS A 1 -23.06 -1.23 -15.97
N GLU A 2 -23.58 -2.34 -16.48
CA GLU A 2 -23.34 -3.63 -15.85
C GLU A 2 -21.91 -4.10 -16.11
N THR A 3 -21.32 -4.71 -15.09
CA THR A 3 -19.98 -5.28 -15.15
C THR A 3 -20.05 -6.60 -15.92
N PRO A 4 -19.29 -6.80 -17.01
CA PRO A 4 -19.34 -8.02 -17.82
C PRO A 4 -18.89 -9.30 -17.08
N ASN A 5 -18.30 -9.16 -15.90
CA ASN A 5 -17.87 -10.28 -15.09
C ASN A 5 -19.07 -10.84 -14.31
N THR A 6 -19.53 -12.02 -14.68
CA THR A 6 -20.65 -12.74 -14.07
C THR A 6 -20.21 -13.66 -12.93
N SER A 7 -18.95 -13.62 -12.51
CA SER A 7 -18.47 -14.42 -11.39
C SER A 7 -19.10 -13.97 -10.08
N ASP A 8 -19.35 -14.90 -9.16
CA ASP A 8 -19.88 -14.62 -7.81
C ASP A 8 -18.89 -13.89 -6.88
N ASN A 9 -17.68 -13.57 -7.36
CA ASN A 9 -16.68 -12.83 -6.60
C ASN A 9 -17.08 -11.35 -6.47
N GLU A 10 -16.72 -10.75 -5.33
CA GLU A 10 -16.95 -9.32 -5.11
C GLU A 10 -16.27 -8.48 -6.20
N TYR A 11 -17.00 -7.51 -6.75
CA TYR A 11 -16.48 -6.70 -7.84
C TYR A 11 -15.28 -5.86 -7.38
N ALA A 12 -14.18 -5.95 -8.12
CA ALA A 12 -12.94 -5.25 -7.77
C ALA A 12 -13.12 -3.74 -7.61
N GLY A 13 -14.03 -3.13 -8.38
CA GLY A 13 -14.37 -1.71 -8.24
C GLY A 13 -14.91 -1.36 -6.85
N ASP A 14 -15.71 -2.25 -6.25
CA ASP A 14 -16.32 -2.02 -4.94
C ASP A 14 -15.30 -2.20 -3.81
N ILE A 15 -14.37 -3.14 -3.94
CA ILE A 15 -13.26 -3.32 -3.00
C ILE A 15 -12.38 -2.07 -2.98
N ILE A 16 -12.01 -1.57 -4.16
CA ILE A 16 -11.19 -0.36 -4.31
C ILE A 16 -11.95 0.86 -3.79
N ALA A 17 -13.21 1.04 -4.17
CA ALA A 17 -14.05 2.14 -3.72
C ALA A 17 -14.19 2.14 -2.19
N ARG A 18 -14.39 0.97 -1.56
CA ARG A 18 -14.45 0.83 -0.10
C ARG A 18 -13.12 1.18 0.58
N ALA A 19 -11.98 0.76 0.00
CA ALA A 19 -10.66 1.10 0.54
C ALA A 19 -10.36 2.61 0.44
N VAL A 20 -10.68 3.22 -0.71
CA VAL A 20 -10.51 4.66 -0.94
C VAL A 20 -11.43 5.47 -0.03
N SER A 21 -12.71 5.07 0.11
CA SER A 21 -13.68 5.74 0.97
C SER A 21 -13.22 5.80 2.44
N ARG A 22 -12.72 4.68 2.99
CA ARG A 22 -12.16 4.64 4.36
C ARG A 22 -11.00 5.62 4.55
N ARG A 23 -10.10 5.73 3.57
CA ARG A 23 -8.98 6.68 3.62
C ARG A 23 -9.47 8.13 3.55
N SER A 24 -10.45 8.41 2.69
CA SER A 24 -11.03 9.75 2.56
C SER A 24 -11.76 10.18 3.83
N MET A 25 -12.52 9.28 4.47
CA MET A 25 -13.14 9.53 5.77
C MET A 25 -12.09 9.85 6.86
N MET A 26 -11.03 9.06 6.96
CA MET A 26 -9.96 9.31 7.94
C MET A 26 -9.26 10.65 7.71
N ARG A 27 -9.01 11.02 6.45
CA ARG A 27 -8.45 12.33 6.10
C ARG A 27 -9.41 13.47 6.44
N ALA A 28 -10.69 13.32 6.14
CA ALA A 28 -11.71 14.30 6.47
C ALA A 28 -11.81 14.51 7.99
N ALA A 29 -11.83 13.43 8.77
CA ALA A 29 -11.82 13.49 10.23
C ALA A 29 -10.59 14.24 10.75
N ALA A 30 -9.40 13.92 10.24
CA ALA A 30 -8.16 14.61 10.62
C ALA A 30 -8.21 16.12 10.32
N VAL A 31 -8.67 16.51 9.13
CA VAL A 31 -8.82 17.93 8.74
C VAL A 31 -9.80 18.66 9.65
N VAL A 32 -10.95 18.03 9.96
CA VAL A 32 -11.95 18.62 10.88
C VAL A 32 -11.36 18.82 12.27
N THR A 33 -10.62 17.86 12.82
CA THR A 33 -9.96 18.03 14.12
C THR A 33 -8.92 19.16 14.11
N VAL A 34 -8.12 19.29 13.05
CA VAL A 34 -7.12 20.38 12.93
C VAL A 34 -7.83 21.74 12.82
N ALA A 35 -8.86 21.83 11.98
CA ALA A 35 -9.64 23.06 11.82
C ALA A 35 -10.38 23.45 13.11
N ALA A 36 -10.95 22.48 13.83
CA ALA A 36 -11.57 22.72 15.12
C ALA A 36 -10.54 23.21 16.16
N ALA A 37 -9.36 22.58 16.23
CA ALA A 37 -8.28 23.01 17.13
C ALA A 37 -7.77 24.42 16.82
N ALA A 38 -7.60 24.76 15.54
CA ALA A 38 -7.22 26.11 15.10
C ALA A 38 -8.33 27.14 15.36
N GLY A 39 -9.60 26.76 15.15
CA GLY A 39 -10.77 27.60 15.44
C GLY A 39 -10.96 27.87 16.94
N THR A 40 -10.70 26.88 17.80
CA THR A 40 -10.67 27.08 19.25
C THR A 40 -9.50 27.94 19.71
N ALA A 41 -8.33 27.82 19.06
CA ALA A 41 -7.17 28.68 19.35
C ALA A 41 -7.39 30.15 18.95
N ALA A 42 -8.23 30.43 17.94
CA ALA A 42 -8.60 31.79 17.56
C ALA A 42 -9.60 32.47 18.53
N LEU A 43 -10.33 31.69 19.33
CA LEU A 43 -11.29 32.18 20.33
C LEU A 43 -10.65 32.42 21.71
N THR A 44 -9.51 31.80 21.98
CA THR A 44 -8.69 32.03 23.19
C THR A 44 -7.58 33.02 22.83
N GLY A 45 -7.62 34.25 23.34
CA GLY A 45 -6.70 35.34 22.98
C GLY A 45 -5.18 35.05 23.12
N PRO A 46 -4.31 36.06 22.97
CA PRO A 46 -2.90 35.95 22.53
C PRO A 46 -1.92 35.12 23.39
N ASN A 47 -2.40 34.42 24.42
CA ASN A 47 -1.61 33.54 25.29
C ASN A 47 -1.91 32.03 25.10
N ALA A 48 -2.57 31.62 24.01
CA ALA A 48 -2.70 30.19 23.71
C ALA A 48 -1.33 29.59 23.32
N PRO A 49 -0.92 28.43 23.90
CA PRO A 49 0.34 27.80 23.52
C PRO A 49 0.28 27.40 22.04
N GLN A 50 1.27 27.85 21.26
CA GLN A 50 1.43 27.43 19.87
C GLN A 50 1.64 25.91 19.84
N ALA A 51 0.70 25.19 19.23
CA ALA A 51 0.87 23.78 18.95
C ALA A 51 1.83 23.64 17.77
N GLU A 52 3.07 23.24 18.03
CA GLU A 52 3.99 22.80 16.98
C GLU A 52 3.44 21.57 16.28
N ALA A 53 3.22 21.66 14.97
CA ALA A 53 2.96 20.50 14.15
C ALA A 53 4.22 19.63 14.11
N ALA A 54 4.15 18.43 14.69
CA ALA A 54 5.19 17.43 14.53
C ALA A 54 5.36 17.14 13.03
N ALA A 55 6.55 17.45 12.49
CA ALA A 55 6.93 17.02 11.17
C ALA A 55 6.79 15.50 11.10
N LEU A 56 5.99 15.00 10.16
CA LEU A 56 6.03 13.59 9.78
C LEU A 56 7.45 13.31 9.30
N ALA A 57 8.29 12.77 10.17
CA ALA A 57 9.58 12.24 9.79
C ALA A 57 9.33 11.28 8.63
N GLY A 58 9.75 11.67 7.43
CA GLY A 58 9.75 10.79 6.29
C GLY A 58 10.43 9.50 6.72
N HIS A 59 9.77 8.36 6.53
CA HIS A 59 10.34 7.04 6.80
C HIS A 59 11.47 6.76 5.80
N GLY A 60 12.59 7.43 6.01
CA GLY A 60 13.90 7.17 5.43
C GLY A 60 14.83 6.56 6.49
N HIS A 61 14.30 5.77 7.41
CA HIS A 61 15.14 4.90 8.22
C HIS A 61 15.47 3.68 7.36
N LYS A 62 16.68 3.65 6.77
CA LYS A 62 17.33 2.37 6.50
C LYS A 62 17.61 1.76 7.88
N PRO A 63 16.88 0.72 8.31
CA PRO A 63 17.24 0.06 9.56
C PRO A 63 18.66 -0.50 9.39
N PRO A 64 19.45 -0.57 10.47
CA PRO A 64 20.71 -1.29 10.43
C PRO A 64 20.48 -2.69 9.86
N HIS A 65 21.40 -3.18 9.02
CA HIS A 65 21.45 -4.56 8.52
C HIS A 65 21.55 -5.54 9.70
N LYS A 66 20.46 -5.76 10.42
CA LYS A 66 20.27 -7.00 11.14
C LYS A 66 20.04 -8.06 10.07
N PRO A 67 20.76 -9.19 10.08
CA PRO A 67 20.42 -10.31 9.19
C PRO A 67 18.95 -10.62 9.45
N ALA A 68 18.12 -10.44 8.42
CA ALA A 68 16.71 -10.73 8.53
C ALA A 68 16.60 -12.18 9.02
N PRO A 69 15.74 -12.48 10.01
CA PRO A 69 15.52 -13.85 10.43
C PRO A 69 15.19 -14.66 9.18
N SER A 70 15.90 -15.78 9.00
CA SER A 70 15.68 -16.69 7.88
C SER A 70 14.17 -16.94 7.79
N GLY A 71 13.57 -16.63 6.63
CA GLY A 71 12.13 -16.75 6.44
C GLY A 71 11.62 -18.13 6.87
N ALA A 72 10.31 -18.23 7.10
CA ALA A 72 9.66 -19.50 7.36
C ALA A 72 10.11 -20.57 6.33
N ARG A 73 10.05 -21.85 6.68
CA ARG A 73 10.41 -22.93 5.75
C ARG A 73 9.64 -22.74 4.44
N GLY A 74 10.36 -22.70 3.31
CA GLY A 74 9.83 -22.40 1.98
C GLY A 74 9.96 -20.94 1.53
N LEU A 75 10.31 -19.99 2.41
CA LEU A 75 10.48 -18.56 2.11
C LEU A 75 11.94 -18.09 2.23
N ARG A 76 12.89 -19.00 2.06
CA ARG A 76 14.33 -18.75 2.20
C ARG A 76 15.01 -18.50 0.85
N PHE A 77 14.39 -17.66 0.02
CA PHE A 77 14.96 -17.22 -1.24
C PHE A 77 15.51 -15.79 -1.10
N SER A 78 16.50 -15.44 -1.90
CA SER A 78 16.99 -14.05 -1.95
C SER A 78 15.89 -13.15 -2.56
N PRO A 79 15.44 -12.08 -1.88
CA PRO A 79 14.40 -11.21 -2.42
C PRO A 79 14.79 -10.60 -3.77
N VAL A 80 13.89 -10.72 -4.75
CA VAL A 80 14.06 -10.09 -6.07
C VAL A 80 13.67 -8.61 -5.96
N ALA A 81 14.49 -7.72 -6.52
CA ALA A 81 14.22 -6.29 -6.53
C ALA A 81 13.04 -5.94 -7.48
N PRO A 82 12.20 -4.96 -7.13
CA PRO A 82 11.20 -4.42 -8.05
C PRO A 82 11.85 -3.90 -9.33
N ASN A 83 11.28 -4.25 -10.48
CA ASN A 83 11.75 -3.82 -11.80
C ASN A 83 10.56 -3.52 -12.72
N LYS A 84 10.85 -2.97 -13.91
CA LYS A 84 9.86 -2.64 -14.94
C LYS A 84 10.12 -3.37 -16.26
N ASP A 85 10.96 -4.40 -16.20
CA ASP A 85 11.37 -5.13 -17.40
C ASP A 85 10.21 -6.00 -17.86
N ASP A 86 10.02 -6.12 -19.17
CA ASP A 86 9.04 -7.06 -19.76
C ASP A 86 9.62 -8.49 -19.76
N LYS A 87 9.95 -8.99 -18.58
CA LYS A 87 10.48 -10.33 -18.34
C LYS A 87 10.20 -10.79 -16.91
N VAL A 88 10.17 -12.10 -16.71
CA VAL A 88 10.12 -12.68 -15.37
C VAL A 88 11.52 -12.73 -14.78
N THR A 89 11.69 -12.18 -13.57
CA THR A 89 12.95 -12.23 -12.81
C THR A 89 12.80 -13.21 -11.65
N ILE A 90 13.68 -14.22 -11.57
CA ILE A 90 13.63 -15.29 -10.57
C ILE A 90 14.85 -15.22 -9.63
N PRO A 91 14.71 -15.66 -8.37
CA PRO A 91 15.83 -15.76 -7.43
C PRO A 91 16.76 -16.93 -7.77
N ASP A 92 18.00 -16.89 -7.24
CA ASP A 92 18.99 -17.94 -7.45
C ASP A 92 18.49 -19.33 -7.01
N GLY A 93 18.81 -20.35 -7.80
CA GLY A 93 18.41 -21.74 -7.52
C GLY A 93 16.98 -22.11 -7.96
N TYR A 94 16.25 -21.18 -8.58
CA TYR A 94 14.93 -21.42 -9.16
C TYR A 94 14.98 -21.47 -10.69
N SER A 95 13.98 -22.10 -11.30
CA SER A 95 13.78 -22.12 -12.75
C SER A 95 12.34 -21.78 -13.10
N GLN A 96 12.12 -21.33 -14.34
CA GLN A 96 10.80 -21.11 -14.89
C GLN A 96 10.66 -21.83 -16.24
N ASN A 97 9.43 -22.22 -16.58
CA ASN A 97 9.09 -22.73 -17.90
C ASN A 97 7.65 -22.31 -18.28
N VAL A 98 7.41 -22.08 -19.57
CA VAL A 98 6.06 -21.83 -20.09
C VAL A 98 5.44 -23.18 -20.45
N VAL A 99 4.33 -23.53 -19.79
CA VAL A 99 3.69 -24.85 -19.96
C VAL A 99 2.76 -24.90 -21.17
N ILE A 100 2.01 -23.82 -21.41
CA ILE A 100 1.13 -23.66 -22.57
C ILE A 100 1.07 -22.18 -22.93
N ARG A 101 1.08 -21.86 -24.22
CA ARG A 101 0.91 -20.49 -24.71
C ARG A 101 -0.53 -20.25 -25.12
N TRP A 102 -0.94 -18.99 -25.02
CA TRP A 102 -2.24 -18.61 -25.57
C TRP A 102 -2.27 -18.84 -27.08
N GLY A 103 -3.31 -19.51 -27.58
CA GLY A 103 -3.45 -19.91 -28.98
C GLY A 103 -2.80 -21.25 -29.33
N GLU A 104 -2.14 -21.92 -28.38
CA GLU A 104 -1.60 -23.26 -28.60
C GLU A 104 -2.75 -24.28 -28.70
N PRO A 105 -2.82 -25.09 -29.79
CA PRO A 105 -3.90 -26.06 -29.97
C PRO A 105 -3.89 -27.14 -28.89
N ILE A 106 -5.07 -27.47 -28.38
CA ILE A 106 -5.28 -28.63 -27.51
C ILE A 106 -5.73 -29.76 -28.43
N LEU A 107 -4.84 -30.71 -28.71
CA LEU A 107 -5.15 -31.91 -29.51
C LEU A 107 -5.85 -32.97 -28.66
#